data_AF-A0AAD6SH91-F1
#
_entry.id   AF-A0AAD6SH91-F1
#
_cell.length_a   1.000
_cell.length_b   1.000
_cell.length_c   1.000
_cell.angle_alpha   90.00
_cell.angle_beta   90.00
_cell.angle_gamma   90.00
#
_symmetry.space_group_name_H-M   'P 1'
#
loop_
_entity.id
_entity.type
_entity.pdbx_description
1 polymer ?
#
loop_
_entity_poly.entity_id
_entity_poly.type
_entity_poly.pdbx_seq_one_letter_code
_entity_poly.pdbx_strand_id
1 'polypeptide(L)'
;TIAQQLAEFSPAAAHITHNTLKDHFPSSRKEQVQALLLGPIRELSRYHNGVVIVIDALDELRDAAKSVLEILSTIAPRDCDLPDNVRFLITSRPENWADISRSKTLKLAVFRQRALSTDELREEVNNFITARMKQITRWNNWPSDDEVQHLSDKANGLFHYAAT
;
A
#
# COMPACT_ATOMS: atom_id res chain seq x y z
N THR A 1 8.03 6.32 10.34
CA THR A 1 7.60 7.03 9.10
C THR A 1 8.32 6.43 7.89
N ILE A 2 7.95 6.75 6.64
CA ILE A 2 8.65 6.19 5.46
C ILE A 2 10.15 6.55 5.48
N ALA A 3 10.49 7.79 5.85
CA ALA A 3 11.88 8.23 5.99
C ALA A 3 12.70 7.39 6.97
N GLN A 4 12.09 6.99 8.10
CA GLN A 4 12.71 6.10 9.07
C GLN A 4 12.93 4.70 8.48
N GLN A 5 11.93 4.13 7.79
CA GLN A 5 12.07 2.82 7.16
C GLN A 5 13.16 2.80 6.09
N LEU A 6 13.30 3.88 5.32
CA LEU A 6 14.38 4.05 4.35
C LEU A 6 15.75 4.09 5.05
N ALA A 7 15.86 4.82 6.16
CA ALA A 7 17.09 4.89 6.94
C ALA A 7 17.48 3.55 7.57
N GLU A 8 16.51 2.80 8.11
CA GLU A 8 16.73 1.47 8.66
C GLU A 8 17.14 0.47 7.57
N PHE A 9 16.60 0.63 6.36
CA PHE A 9 16.90 -0.25 5.23
C PHE A 9 18.28 0.00 4.61
N SER A 10 18.75 1.25 4.58
CA SER A 10 20.01 1.60 3.91
C SER A 10 20.85 2.63 4.70
N PRO A 11 22.12 2.31 5.00
CA PRO A 11 23.04 3.28 5.62
C PRO A 11 23.20 4.57 4.82
N ALA A 12 23.15 4.50 3.48
CA ALA A 12 23.23 5.67 2.62
C ALA A 12 22.00 6.57 2.79
N ALA A 13 20.80 5.97 2.82
CA ALA A 13 19.56 6.67 3.11
C ALA A 13 19.59 7.28 4.52
N ALA A 14 20.07 6.53 5.52
CA ALA A 14 20.21 7.02 6.89
C ALA A 14 21.12 8.24 6.98
N HIS A 15 22.24 8.22 6.26
CA HIS A 15 23.17 9.34 6.22
C HIS A 15 22.52 10.62 5.66
N ILE A 16 21.78 10.50 4.55
CA ILE A 16 21.06 11.64 3.96
C ILE A 16 19.96 12.16 4.90
N THR A 17 19.17 11.26 5.48
CA THR A 17 18.11 11.64 6.43
C THR A 17 18.71 12.34 7.64
N HIS A 18 19.78 11.80 8.22
CA HIS A 18 20.47 12.40 9.36
C HIS A 18 21.00 13.79 9.05
N ASN A 19 21.72 13.97 7.93
CA ASN A 19 22.29 15.27 7.56
C ASN A 19 21.20 16.31 7.32
N THR A 20 20.14 15.93 6.59
CA THR A 20 18.97 16.79 6.39
C THR A 20 18.41 17.27 7.73
N LEU A 21 18.15 16.36 8.66
CA LEU A 21 17.54 16.70 9.95
C LEU A 21 18.48 17.48 10.88
N LYS A 22 19.79 17.24 10.77
CA LYS A 22 20.82 17.94 11.55
C LYS A 22 20.98 19.39 11.09
N ASP A 23 20.99 19.62 9.79
CA ASP A 23 21.26 20.95 9.21
C ASP A 23 20.01 21.84 9.26
N HIS A 24 18.85 21.31 8.89
CA HIS A 24 17.59 22.05 8.90
C HIS A 24 16.38 21.11 8.86
N PHE A 25 15.50 21.22 9.86
CA PHE A 25 14.24 20.48 9.81
C PHE A 25 13.30 21.06 8.75
N PRO A 26 12.93 20.30 7.70
CA PRO A 26 12.07 20.80 6.62
C PRO A 26 10.69 21.19 7.16
N SER A 27 10.30 22.43 6.87
CA SER A 27 9.18 23.12 7.51
C SER A 27 7.85 22.92 6.79
N SER A 28 7.89 22.74 5.48
CA SER A 28 6.70 22.44 4.66
C SER A 28 6.60 20.97 4.29
N ARG A 29 5.39 20.48 4.03
CA ARG A 29 5.14 19.10 3.54
C ARG A 29 5.90 18.82 2.24
N LYS A 30 5.94 19.78 1.31
CA LYS A 30 6.70 19.66 0.07
C LYS A 30 8.19 19.51 0.33
N GLU A 31 8.77 20.30 1.23
CA GLU A 31 10.18 20.16 1.64
C GLU A 31 10.43 18.82 2.31
N GLN A 32 9.52 18.35 3.17
CA GLN A 32 9.63 17.05 3.82
C GLN A 32 9.64 15.91 2.80
N VAL A 33 8.75 15.93 1.80
CA VAL A 33 8.74 14.92 0.73
C VAL A 33 10.03 14.98 -0.10
N GLN A 34 10.50 16.18 -0.46
CA GLN A 34 11.74 16.30 -1.23
C GLN A 34 12.97 15.81 -0.45
N ALA A 35 13.13 16.27 0.80
CA ALA A 35 14.34 16.05 1.57
C ALA A 35 14.35 14.70 2.31
N LEU A 36 13.22 14.25 2.84
CA LEU A 36 13.13 13.04 3.67
C LEU A 36 12.60 11.81 2.91
N LEU A 37 12.03 11.98 1.73
CA LEU A 37 11.58 10.86 0.88
C LEU A 37 12.42 10.76 -0.39
N LEU A 38 12.38 11.77 -1.27
CA LEU A 38 13.06 11.71 -2.57
C LEU A 38 14.59 11.66 -2.45
N GLY A 39 15.20 12.47 -1.59
CA GLY A 39 16.65 12.44 -1.35
C GLY A 39 17.17 11.04 -0.98
N PRO A 40 16.67 10.42 0.10
CA PRO A 40 17.05 9.07 0.49
C PRO A 40 16.77 8.00 -0.59
N ILE A 41 15.64 8.10 -1.30
CA ILE A 41 15.31 7.18 -2.42
C ILE A 41 16.32 7.29 -3.56
N ARG A 42 16.78 8.50 -3.90
CA ARG A 42 17.80 8.68 -4.94
C ARG A 42 19.10 7.99 -4.56
N GLU A 43 19.57 8.18 -3.35
CA GLU A 43 20.77 7.46 -2.91
C GLU A 43 20.54 5.95 -2.92
N LEU A 44 19.40 5.49 -2.44
CA LEU A 44 19.05 4.07 -2.49
C LEU A 44 19.10 3.52 -3.93
N SER A 45 18.52 4.25 -4.88
CA SER A 45 18.44 3.82 -6.29
C SER A 45 19.79 3.65 -6.98
N ARG A 46 20.87 4.28 -6.48
CA ARG A 46 22.22 4.15 -7.03
C ARG A 46 22.86 2.80 -6.71
N TYR A 47 22.45 2.18 -5.62
CA TYR A 47 23.04 0.93 -5.11
C TYR A 47 22.14 -0.28 -5.33
N HIS A 48 20.91 -0.10 -5.79
CA HIS A 48 19.94 -1.16 -5.99
C HIS A 48 19.42 -1.18 -7.43
N ASN A 49 19.35 -2.36 -8.04
CA ASN A 49 18.88 -2.52 -9.43
C ASN A 49 17.37 -2.21 -9.59
N GLY A 50 16.61 -2.24 -8.51
CA GLY A 50 15.20 -1.90 -8.48
C GLY A 50 14.74 -1.65 -7.05
N VAL A 51 13.91 -0.63 -6.86
CA VAL A 51 13.35 -0.24 -5.57
C VAL A 51 11.84 -0.20 -5.70
N VAL A 52 11.14 -0.94 -4.84
CA VAL A 52 9.68 -0.88 -4.74
C VAL A 52 9.32 -0.34 -3.37
N ILE A 53 8.56 0.75 -3.35
CA ILE A 53 8.04 1.35 -2.12
C ILE A 53 6.55 1.06 -2.06
N VAL A 54 6.14 0.31 -1.04
CA VAL A 54 4.75 -0.05 -0.80
C VAL A 54 4.16 0.89 0.24
N ILE A 55 3.06 1.55 -0.12
CA ILE A 55 2.26 2.36 0.81
C ILE A 55 0.90 1.67 0.92
N ASP A 56 0.67 1.01 2.04
CA ASP A 56 -0.56 0.25 2.29
C ASP A 56 -1.63 1.11 2.99
N ALA A 57 -2.91 0.79 2.72
CA ALA A 57 -4.08 1.34 3.40
C ALA A 57 -4.10 2.88 3.49
N LEU A 58 -3.83 3.55 2.37
CA LEU A 58 -3.69 5.01 2.32
C LEU A 58 -4.94 5.80 2.78
N ASP A 59 -6.12 5.19 2.66
CA ASP A 59 -7.41 5.75 3.10
C ASP A 59 -7.54 5.88 4.62
N GLU A 60 -6.68 5.23 5.40
CA GLU A 60 -6.67 5.36 6.86
C GLU A 60 -6.06 6.70 7.33
N LEU A 61 -5.49 7.49 6.41
CA LEU A 61 -5.01 8.84 6.69
C LEU A 61 -6.16 9.84 6.81
N ARG A 62 -6.12 10.69 7.83
CA ARG A 62 -7.02 11.85 7.91
C ARG A 62 -6.75 12.78 6.72
N ASP A 63 -7.81 13.25 6.06
CA ASP A 63 -7.71 14.01 4.80
C ASP A 63 -6.91 13.28 3.70
N ALA A 64 -7.07 11.95 3.61
CA ALA A 64 -6.36 11.08 2.68
C ALA A 64 -6.27 11.68 1.27
N ALA A 65 -7.38 12.06 0.64
CA ALA A 65 -7.37 12.57 -0.73
C ALA A 65 -6.41 13.75 -0.94
N LYS A 66 -6.40 14.74 -0.03
CA LYS A 66 -5.55 15.94 -0.15
C LYS A 66 -4.09 15.63 0.15
N SER A 67 -3.83 14.90 1.24
CA SER A 67 -2.48 14.49 1.64
C SER A 67 -1.82 13.62 0.58
N VAL A 68 -2.60 12.73 -0.03
CA VAL A 68 -2.17 11.83 -1.10
C VAL A 68 -1.89 12.59 -2.37
N LEU A 69 -2.80 13.47 -2.80
CA LEU A 69 -2.56 14.33 -3.95
C LEU A 69 -1.31 15.18 -3.78
N GLU A 70 -1.00 15.66 -2.58
CA GLU A 70 0.21 16.45 -2.29
C GLU A 70 1.49 15.59 -2.39
N ILE A 71 1.48 14.38 -1.83
CA ILE A 71 2.61 13.43 -1.96
C ILE A 71 2.78 13.03 -3.43
N LEU A 72 1.70 12.55 -4.07
CA LEU A 72 1.69 12.10 -5.45
C LEU A 72 2.06 13.21 -6.44
N SER A 73 1.58 14.44 -6.22
CA SER A 73 1.98 15.59 -7.04
C SER A 73 3.44 15.99 -6.87
N THR A 74 4.11 15.52 -5.82
CA THR A 74 5.55 15.73 -5.64
C THR A 74 6.38 14.61 -6.26
N ILE A 75 5.86 13.38 -6.33
CA ILE A 75 6.60 12.18 -6.78
C ILE A 75 6.23 11.66 -8.19
N ALA A 76 5.07 12.05 -8.73
CA ALA A 76 4.53 11.54 -9.99
C ALA A 76 4.48 12.53 -11.20
N PRO A 77 4.85 13.82 -11.10
CA PRO A 77 5.06 14.64 -12.30
C PRO A 77 6.10 14.03 -13.23
N ARG A 78 5.98 14.27 -14.55
CA ARG A 78 7.00 13.86 -15.53
C ARG A 78 8.38 14.47 -15.25
N ASP A 79 8.40 15.67 -14.67
CA ASP A 79 9.61 16.37 -14.30
C ASP A 79 10.03 16.06 -12.85
N CYS A 80 9.40 15.06 -12.21
CA CYS A 80 9.87 14.55 -10.95
C CYS A 80 11.18 13.81 -11.21
N ASP A 81 12.23 14.22 -10.50
CA ASP A 81 13.53 13.59 -10.49
C ASP A 81 13.50 12.31 -9.64
N LEU A 82 12.55 11.42 -9.97
CA LEU A 82 12.42 10.07 -9.42
C LEU A 82 13.23 9.11 -10.30
N PRO A 83 14.15 8.32 -9.74
CA PRO A 83 14.96 7.40 -10.53
C PRO A 83 14.13 6.35 -11.29
N ASP A 84 14.56 6.03 -12.51
CA ASP A 84 13.84 5.12 -13.44
C ASP A 84 13.66 3.69 -12.92
N ASN A 85 14.46 3.28 -11.93
CA ASN A 85 14.42 1.98 -11.27
C ASN A 85 13.57 1.98 -9.98
N VAL A 86 12.90 3.08 -9.65
CA VAL A 86 12.02 3.18 -8.47
C VAL A 86 10.56 3.07 -8.90
N ARG A 87 9.77 2.29 -8.16
CA ARG A 87 8.32 2.15 -8.34
C ARG A 87 7.61 2.32 -7.01
N PHE A 88 6.47 3.02 -7.04
CA PHE A 88 5.55 3.09 -5.91
C PHE A 88 4.36 2.17 -6.17
N LEU A 89 4.06 1.30 -5.20
CA LEU A 89 2.81 0.54 -5.15
C LEU A 89 1.99 1.09 -4.00
N ILE A 90 0.80 1.60 -4.31
CA ILE A 90 -0.04 2.28 -3.34
C ILE A 90 -1.39 1.60 -3.32
N THR A 91 -1.85 1.17 -2.15
CA THR A 91 -3.15 0.55 -1.95
C THR A 91 -4.07 1.51 -1.19
N SER A 92 -5.36 1.51 -1.53
CA SER A 92 -6.38 2.30 -0.84
C SER A 92 -7.78 1.79 -1.17
N ARG A 93 -8.74 2.01 -0.27
CA ARG A 93 -10.17 1.86 -0.58
C ARG A 93 -10.62 2.86 -1.65
N PRO A 94 -11.62 2.50 -2.49
CA PRO A 94 -12.05 3.33 -3.61
C PRO A 94 -12.70 4.66 -3.19
N GLU A 95 -13.14 4.78 -1.94
CA GLU A 95 -13.87 5.94 -1.40
C GLU A 95 -13.12 7.27 -1.61
N ASN A 96 -11.79 7.27 -1.49
CA ASN A 96 -10.95 8.46 -1.64
C ASN A 96 -10.31 8.58 -3.05
N TRP A 97 -10.63 7.66 -3.97
CA TRP A 97 -9.86 7.48 -5.20
C TRP A 97 -10.40 8.24 -6.42
N ALA A 98 -11.67 8.65 -6.38
CA ALA A 98 -12.30 9.37 -7.48
C ALA A 98 -11.59 10.70 -7.81
N ASP A 99 -11.13 11.42 -6.78
CA ASP A 99 -10.42 12.69 -6.96
C ASP A 99 -8.96 12.49 -7.40
N ILE A 100 -8.31 11.43 -6.92
CA ILE A 100 -6.92 11.09 -7.26
C ILE A 100 -6.82 10.66 -8.72
N SER A 101 -7.71 9.76 -9.16
CA SER A 101 -7.71 9.23 -10.54
C SER A 101 -7.99 10.30 -11.61
N ARG A 102 -8.65 11.40 -11.24
CA ARG A 102 -8.93 12.54 -12.13
C ARG A 102 -7.80 13.58 -12.16
N SER A 103 -6.77 13.43 -11.33
CA SER A 103 -5.68 14.39 -11.23
C SER A 103 -4.81 14.41 -12.48
N LYS A 104 -4.79 15.55 -13.17
CA LYS A 104 -3.95 15.78 -14.36
C LYS A 104 -2.44 15.76 -14.07
N THR A 105 -2.06 15.84 -12.79
CA THR A 105 -0.66 15.85 -12.34
C THR A 105 -0.06 14.44 -12.34
N LEU A 106 -0.89 13.39 -12.26
CA LEU A 106 -0.45 12.00 -12.09
C LEU A 106 -0.30 11.28 -13.43
N LYS A 107 0.40 11.89 -14.39
CA LYS A 107 0.49 11.40 -15.78
C LYS A 107 1.19 10.04 -15.91
N LEU A 108 2.01 9.65 -14.94
CA LEU A 108 2.75 8.39 -14.92
C LEU A 108 2.08 7.32 -14.05
N ALA A 109 1.05 7.67 -13.28
CA ALA A 109 0.40 6.73 -12.38
C ALA A 109 -0.50 5.76 -13.15
N VAL A 110 -0.35 4.46 -12.86
CA VAL A 110 -1.24 3.42 -13.37
C VAL A 110 -2.27 3.11 -12.29
N PHE A 111 -3.53 3.39 -12.61
CA PHE A 111 -4.65 3.14 -11.71
C PHE A 111 -5.26 1.75 -12.00
N ARG A 112 -5.46 0.96 -10.94
CA ARG A 112 -6.16 -0.32 -10.98
C ARG A 112 -7.15 -0.35 -9.82
N GLN A 113 -8.42 -0.58 -10.14
CA GLN A 113 -9.48 -0.78 -9.16
C GLN A 113 -9.98 -2.22 -9.33
N ARG A 114 -10.06 -2.96 -8.23
CA ARG A 114 -10.67 -4.29 -8.20
C ARG A 114 -11.89 -4.24 -7.30
N ALA A 115 -13.02 -4.74 -7.78
CA ALA A 115 -14.21 -4.90 -6.95
C ALA A 115 -13.93 -5.97 -5.89
N LEU A 116 -14.35 -5.71 -4.64
CA LEU A 116 -14.16 -6.62 -3.51
C LEU A 116 -15.35 -7.57 -3.29
N SER A 117 -16.42 -7.42 -4.09
CA SER A 117 -17.62 -8.25 -3.99
C SER A 117 -17.97 -8.83 -5.35
N THR A 118 -17.18 -9.80 -5.79
CA THR A 118 -17.49 -10.63 -6.96
C THR A 118 -17.92 -12.01 -6.48
N ASP A 119 -18.72 -12.72 -7.26
CA ASP A 119 -19.06 -14.12 -6.96
C ASP A 119 -17.80 -14.99 -6.89
N GLU A 120 -16.76 -14.64 -7.67
CA GLU A 120 -15.43 -15.25 -7.59
C GLU A 120 -14.82 -15.13 -6.19
N LEU A 121 -14.90 -13.96 -5.53
CA LEU A 121 -14.35 -13.77 -4.18
C LEU A 121 -15.13 -14.57 -3.12
N ARG A 122 -16.43 -14.75 -3.32
CA ARG A 122 -17.24 -15.60 -2.44
C ARG A 122 -16.85 -17.06 -2.57
N GLU A 123 -16.60 -17.53 -3.79
CA GLU A 123 -16.08 -18.87 -4.06
C GLU A 123 -14.68 -19.07 -3.47
N GLU A 124 -13.77 -18.10 -3.64
CA GLU A 124 -12.43 -18.15 -3.06
C GLU A 124 -12.47 -18.20 -1.52
N VAL A 125 -13.33 -17.41 -0.88
CA VAL A 125 -13.52 -17.43 0.58
C VAL A 125 -14.10 -18.75 1.05
N ASN A 126 -15.08 -19.32 0.33
CA ASN A 126 -15.62 -20.64 0.66
C ASN A 126 -14.53 -21.72 0.58
N ASN A 127 -13.74 -21.72 -0.50
CA ASN A 127 -12.61 -22.63 -0.67
C ASN A 127 -11.58 -22.48 0.46
N PHE A 128 -11.31 -21.25 0.90
CA PHE A 128 -10.43 -20.96 2.02
C PHE A 128 -10.96 -21.52 3.35
N ILE A 129 -12.23 -21.27 3.68
CA ILE A 129 -12.86 -21.78 4.90
C ILE A 129 -12.87 -23.30 4.88
N THR A 130 -13.27 -23.91 3.75
CA THR A 130 -13.25 -25.36 3.55
C THR A 130 -11.87 -25.95 3.82
N ALA A 131 -10.83 -25.36 3.21
CA ALA A 131 -9.45 -25.83 3.37
C ALA A 131 -8.95 -25.69 4.82
N ARG A 132 -9.26 -24.56 5.48
CA ARG A 132 -8.88 -24.32 6.88
C ARG A 132 -9.58 -25.28 7.85
N MET A 133 -10.87 -25.52 7.63
CA MET A 133 -11.65 -26.43 8.44
C MET A 133 -11.09 -27.86 8.34
N LYS A 134 -10.79 -28.34 7.12
CA LYS A 134 -10.11 -29.63 6.86
C LYS A 134 -8.79 -29.80 7.62
N GLN A 135 -8.07 -28.72 7.92
CA GLN A 135 -6.82 -28.79 8.67
C GLN A 135 -7.04 -28.98 10.18
N ILE A 136 -8.17 -28.53 10.71
CA ILE A 136 -8.49 -28.61 12.13
C ILE A 136 -9.45 -29.76 12.48
N THR A 137 -9.97 -30.47 11.47
CA THR A 137 -10.89 -31.59 11.69
C THR A 137 -10.23 -32.69 12.51
N ARG A 138 -10.68 -32.83 13.76
CA ARG A 138 -10.36 -33.96 14.65
C ARG A 138 -11.53 -34.94 14.76
N TRP A 139 -12.68 -34.59 14.19
CA TRP A 139 -13.93 -35.33 14.33
C TRP A 139 -14.50 -35.68 12.97
N ASN A 140 -15.11 -36.86 12.86
CA ASN A 140 -15.75 -37.31 11.63
C ASN A 140 -16.99 -36.42 11.36
N ASN A 141 -17.08 -35.93 10.12
CA ASN A 141 -18.22 -35.16 9.59
C ASN A 141 -18.42 -33.75 10.18
N TRP A 142 -17.35 -33.12 10.69
CA TRP A 142 -17.38 -31.71 11.10
C TRP A 142 -16.29 -30.90 10.39
N PRO A 143 -16.57 -29.68 9.91
CA PRO A 143 -17.89 -29.10 9.74
C PRO A 143 -18.64 -29.74 8.55
N SER A 144 -19.96 -29.65 8.56
CA SER A 144 -20.77 -29.99 7.39
C SER A 144 -20.63 -28.94 6.29
N ASP A 145 -20.98 -29.31 5.05
CA ASP A 145 -20.98 -28.37 3.92
C ASP A 145 -21.91 -27.17 4.18
N ASP A 146 -23.05 -27.38 4.86
CA ASP A 146 -23.98 -26.32 5.25
C ASP A 146 -23.36 -25.34 6.27
N GLU A 147 -22.60 -25.85 7.24
CA GLU A 147 -21.90 -25.02 8.22
C GLU A 147 -20.79 -24.18 7.55
N VAL A 148 -20.05 -24.78 6.62
CA VAL A 148 -19.05 -24.08 5.80
C VAL A 148 -19.70 -22.99 4.95
N GLN A 149 -20.83 -23.29 4.31
CA GLN A 149 -21.57 -22.31 3.52
C GLN A 149 -22.06 -21.15 4.39
N HIS A 150 -22.61 -21.44 5.57
CA HIS A 150 -23.08 -20.40 6.49
C HIS A 150 -21.95 -19.48 6.98
N LEU A 151 -20.76 -20.03 7.24
CA LEU A 151 -19.57 -19.24 7.57
C LEU A 151 -19.09 -18.40 6.38
N SER A 152 -19.14 -18.98 5.17
CA SER A 152 -18.78 -18.27 3.93
C SER A 152 -19.71 -17.10 3.66
N ASP A 153 -21.01 -17.29 3.85
CA ASP A 153 -22.03 -16.25 3.70
C ASP A 153 -21.81 -15.12 4.71
N LYS A 154 -21.48 -15.46 5.97
CA LYS A 154 -21.13 -14.46 6.99
C LYS A 154 -19.87 -13.68 6.67
N ALA A 155 -18.87 -14.35 6.09
CA ALA A 155 -17.66 -13.68 5.63
C ALA A 155 -17.91 -12.76 4.42
N ASN A 156 -18.98 -13.00 3.64
CA ASN A 156 -19.42 -12.18 2.50
C ASN A 156 -18.28 -11.84 1.53
N GLY A 157 -17.44 -12.83 1.20
CA GLY A 157 -16.29 -12.64 0.29
C GLY A 157 -15.10 -11.88 0.90
N LEU A 158 -15.11 -11.63 2.22
CA LEU A 158 -14.01 -10.97 2.93
C LEU A 158 -13.17 -11.99 3.70
N PHE A 159 -11.93 -12.20 3.24
CA PHE A 159 -10.96 -13.08 3.91
C PHE A 159 -10.67 -12.67 5.35
N HIS A 160 -10.71 -11.37 5.68
CA HIS A 160 -10.47 -10.94 7.04
C HIS A 160 -11.51 -11.53 8.01
N TYR A 161 -12.79 -11.53 7.62
CA TYR A 161 -13.87 -12.13 8.40
C TYR A 161 -13.84 -13.65 8.37
N ALA A 162 -13.39 -14.25 7.26
CA ALA A 162 -13.21 -15.70 7.18
C ALA A 162 -12.10 -16.24 8.09
N ALA A 163 -11.14 -15.39 8.48
CA ALA A 163 -9.94 -15.78 9.22
C ALA A 163 -9.97 -15.44 10.72
N THR A 164 -11.00 -14.74 11.20
CA THR A 164 -11.24 -14.37 12.61
C THR A 164 -12.43 -15.13 13.17
#